data_AF-A0A1V5JQF6-F1
#
_entry.id   AF-A0A1V5JQF6-F1
#
_cell.length_a   1.000
_cell.length_b   1.000
_cell.length_c   1.000
_cell.angle_alpha   90.00
_cell.angle_beta   90.00
_cell.angle_gamma   90.00
#
_symmetry.space_group_name_H-M   'P 1'
#
loop_
_entity.id
_entity.type
_entity.pdbx_description
1 polymer ?
#
loop_
_entity_poly.entity_id
_entity_poly.type
_entity_poly.pdbx_seq_one_letter_code
_entity_poly.pdbx_strand_id
1 'polypeptide(L)' 'MSDINIQALAALFSFLVALGLARLVALVHRGALPGGAPWVAYLRGLVGFFFTGALVLGFYSLAGVSLWRS' A
#
# COMPACT_ATOMS: atom_id res chain seq x y z
N MET A 1 -4.47 18.64 -14.17
CA MET A 1 -3.31 18.05 -13.44
C MET A 1 -2.74 16.95 -14.32
N SER A 2 -1.41 16.80 -14.40
CA SER A 2 -0.78 15.74 -15.20
C SER A 2 -1.18 14.36 -14.65
N ASP A 3 -1.60 13.44 -15.52
CA ASP A 3 -1.99 12.06 -15.16
C ASP A 3 -0.91 11.35 -14.31
N ILE A 4 0.37 11.65 -14.60
CA ILE A 4 1.55 11.16 -13.89
C ILE A 4 1.59 11.61 -12.42
N ASN A 5 1.19 12.86 -12.12
CA ASN A 5 1.16 13.36 -10.74
C ASN A 5 0.06 12.70 -9.92
N ILE A 6 -1.10 12.44 -10.53
CA ILE A 6 -2.20 11.71 -9.88
C ILE A 6 -1.76 10.27 -9.58
N GLN A 7 -1.02 9.65 -10.50
CA GLN A 7 -0.47 8.32 -10.31
C GLN A 7 0.60 8.28 -9.20
N ALA A 8 1.50 9.27 -9.14
CA ALA A 8 2.45 9.41 -8.04
C ALA A 8 1.75 9.59 -6.68
N LEU A 9 0.70 10.43 -6.64
CA LEU A 9 -0.07 10.64 -5.43
C LEU A 9 -0.79 9.36 -4.99
N ALA A 10 -1.37 8.61 -5.93
CA ALA A 10 -2.00 7.33 -5.67
C ALA A 10 -0.99 6.28 -5.18
N ALA A 11 0.23 6.26 -5.74
CA ALA A 11 1.32 5.40 -5.30
C ALA A 11 1.73 5.72 -3.86
N LEU A 12 1.94 7.00 -3.55
CA LEU A 12 2.29 7.46 -2.21
C LEU A 12 1.19 7.14 -1.20
N PHE A 13 -0.07 7.39 -1.54
CA PHE A 13 -1.20 7.07 -0.69
C PHE A 13 -1.27 5.56 -0.40
N SER A 14 -1.13 4.73 -1.44
CA SER A 14 -1.12 3.26 -1.31
C SER A 14 0.02 2.78 -0.39
N PHE A 15 1.20 3.41 -0.51
CA PHE A 15 2.35 3.11 0.35
C PHE A 15 2.07 3.47 1.82
N LEU A 16 1.47 4.64 2.08
CA LEU A 16 1.11 5.06 3.44
C LEU A 16 0.07 4.12 4.07
N VAL A 17 -0.92 3.67 3.29
CA VAL A 17 -1.91 2.66 3.74
C VAL A 17 -1.20 1.35 4.08
N ALA A 18 -0.27 0.88 3.24
CA ALA A 18 0.52 -0.31 3.53
C ALA A 18 1.32 -0.18 4.85
N LEU A 19 1.91 1.01 5.10
CA LEU A 19 2.64 1.29 6.34
C LEU A 19 1.73 1.27 7.58
N GLY A 20 0.53 1.85 7.47
CA GLY A 20 -0.49 1.84 8.51
C GLY A 20 -0.96 0.43 8.85
N LEU A 21 -1.22 -0.39 7.83
CA LEU A 21 -1.59 -1.80 7.99
C LEU A 21 -0.45 -2.62 8.60
N ALA A 22 0.79 -2.39 8.17
CA ALA A 22 1.96 -3.06 8.77
C ALA A 22 2.12 -2.68 10.24
N ARG A 23 1.84 -1.42 10.60
CA ARG A 23 1.84 -0.98 12.00
C ARG A 23 0.72 -1.63 12.81
N LEU A 24 -0.47 -1.81 12.24
CA LEU A 24 -1.57 -2.56 12.86
C LEU A 24 -1.17 -4.02 13.12
N VAL A 25 -0.54 -4.68 12.15
CA VAL A 25 0.02 -6.04 12.34
C VAL A 25 0.99 -6.06 13.51
N ALA A 26 1.93 -5.12 13.56
CA ALA A 26 2.91 -5.03 14.63
C ALA A 26 2.26 -4.79 16.01
N LEU A 27 1.21 -3.98 16.09
CA LEU A 27 0.46 -3.73 17.32
C LEU A 27 -0.31 -4.95 17.80
N VAL A 28 -0.95 -5.69 16.89
CA VAL A 28 -1.62 -6.97 17.19
C VAL A 28 -0.60 -7.99 17.69
N HIS A 29 0.56 -8.08 17.03
CA HIS A 29 1.61 -9.00 17.43
C HIS A 29 2.23 -8.68 18.80
N ARG A 30 2.24 -7.39 19.18
CA ARG A 30 2.67 -6.91 20.50
C ARG A 30 1.61 -7.10 21.60
N GLY A 31 0.43 -7.63 21.27
CA GLY A 31 -0.68 -7.80 22.21
C GLY A 31 -1.39 -6.51 22.61
N ALA A 32 -1.13 -5.39 21.92
CA ALA A 32 -1.77 -4.10 22.20
C ALA A 32 -3.19 -3.99 21.61
N LEU A 33 -3.52 -4.83 20.62
CA LEU A 33 -4.83 -4.89 19.97
C LEU A 33 -5.33 -6.35 19.98
N PRO A 34 -6.61 -6.61 20.30
CA PRO A 34 -7.17 -7.95 20.20
C PRO A 34 -7.19 -8.39 18.73
N GLY A 35 -6.46 -9.47 18.43
CA GLY A 35 -6.39 -10.04 17.10
C GLY A 35 -5.66 -11.37 17.12
N GLY A 36 -6.36 -12.46 16.80
CA GLY A 36 -5.77 -13.79 16.75
C GLY A 36 -4.84 -14.00 15.54
N ALA A 37 -4.22 -15.17 15.48
CA ALA A 37 -3.42 -15.62 14.34
C ALA A 37 -4.06 -15.39 12.94
N PRO A 38 -5.37 -15.66 12.71
CA PRO A 38 -5.98 -15.42 11.39
C PRO A 38 -6.03 -13.94 11.01
N TRP A 39 -6.17 -13.03 11.98
CA TRP A 39 -6.21 -11.59 11.74
C TRP A 39 -4.88 -11.05 11.24
N VAL A 40 -3.78 -11.57 11.81
CA VAL A 40 -2.40 -11.23 11.39
C VAL A 40 -2.13 -11.70 9.96
N ALA A 41 -2.58 -12.90 9.60
CA ALA A 41 -2.42 -13.44 8.25
C ALA A 41 -3.18 -12.59 7.21
N TYR A 42 -4.43 -12.23 7.52
CA TYR A 42 -5.23 -11.36 6.66
C TYR A 42 -4.59 -9.99 6.44
N LEU A 43 -4.21 -9.32 7.53
CA LEU A 43 -3.56 -8.00 7.46
C LEU A 43 -2.25 -8.05 6.68
N ARG A 44 -1.46 -9.13 6.82
CA ARG A 44 -0.21 -9.29 6.06
C ARG A 44 -0.47 -9.40 4.55
N GLY A 45 -1.52 -10.12 4.15
CA GLY A 45 -1.95 -10.18 2.74
C GLY A 45 -2.35 -8.79 2.22
N LEU A 46 -3.11 -8.04 3.02
CA LEU A 46 -3.52 -6.68 2.69
C LEU A 46 -2.31 -5.74 2.52
N VAL A 47 -1.33 -5.81 3.44
CA VAL A 47 -0.07 -5.04 3.34
C VAL A 47 0.64 -5.34 2.03
N GLY A 48 0.80 -6.62 1.67
CA GLY A 48 1.46 -7.02 0.42
C GLY A 48 0.74 -6.48 -0.83
N PHE A 49 -0.59 -6.52 -0.82
CA PHE A 49 -1.40 -6.00 -1.93
C PHE A 49 -1.22 -4.50 -2.14
N PHE A 50 -1.40 -3.70 -1.08
CA PHE A 50 -1.24 -2.24 -1.16
C PHE A 50 0.20 -1.83 -1.47
N PHE A 51 1.18 -2.56 -0.94
CA PHE A 51 2.59 -2.32 -1.24
C PHE A 51 2.93 -2.60 -2.71
N THR A 52 2.41 -3.70 -3.27
CA THR A 52 2.60 -4.03 -4.69
C THR A 52 1.95 -2.97 -5.58
N GLY A 53 0.73 -2.54 -5.25
CA GLY A 53 0.06 -1.46 -5.98
C GLY A 53 0.83 -0.14 -5.94
N ALA A 54 1.38 0.21 -4.77
CA ALA A 54 2.23 1.39 -4.61
C ALA A 54 3.49 1.32 -5.47
N LEU A 55 4.16 0.16 -5.52
CA LEU A 55 5.33 -0.03 -6.37
C LEU A 55 4.99 0.13 -7.84
N VAL A 56 3.95 -0.55 -8.33
CA VAL A 56 3.53 -0.48 -9.74
C VAL A 56 3.23 0.97 -10.13
N LEU A 57 2.32 1.63 -9.42
CA LEU A 57 1.95 3.01 -9.71
C LEU A 57 3.14 3.98 -9.61
N GLY A 58 4.01 3.78 -8.63
CA GLY A 58 5.21 4.59 -8.42
C GLY A 58 6.22 4.42 -9.56
N PHE A 59 6.54 3.19 -9.94
CA PHE A 59 7.45 2.92 -11.05
C PHE A 59 6.92 3.44 -12.39
N TYR A 60 5.63 3.26 -12.68
CA TYR A 60 5.02 3.82 -13.89
C TYR A 60 5.07 5.35 -13.90
N SER A 61 4.85 5.99 -12.75
CA SER A 61 4.95 7.45 -12.62
C SER A 61 6.39 7.95 -12.80
N LEU A 62 7.39 7.26 -12.23
CA LEU A 62 8.81 7.58 -12.41
C LEU A 62 9.29 7.37 -13.85
N ALA A 63 8.74 6.37 -14.55
CA ALA A 63 9.01 6.13 -15.96
C ALA A 63 8.35 7.16 -16.89
N GLY A 64 7.48 8.04 -16.35
CA GLY A 64 6.71 9.01 -17.14
C GLY A 64 5.61 8.37 -18.00
N VAL A 65 5.23 7.12 -17.71
CA VAL A 65 4.25 6.36 -18.48
C VAL A 65 2.88 6.49 -17.82
N SER A 66 1.99 7.22 -18.49
CA SER A 66 0.61 7.39 -18.05
C SER A 66 -0.22 6.14 -18.34
N LEU A 67 -0.65 5.40 -17.30
CA LEU A 67 -1.55 4.25 -17.46
C LEU A 67 -2.98 4.64 -17.90
N TRP A 68 -3.34 5.92 -17.81
CA TRP A 68 -4.69 6.42 -18.12
C TRP A 68 -4.90 6.77 -19.59
N ARG A 69 -3.83 6.84 -20.39
CA ARG A 69 -3.88 7.21 -21.81
C ARG A 69 -3.33 6.03 -22.62
N SER A 70 -4.19 5.02 -22.80
CA SER A 70 -3.95 3.92 -23.76
C SER A 70 -4.28 4.35 -25.17
#